data_AF-A0A7Y5D216-F1
#
_entry.id   AF-A0A7Y5D216-F1
#
_cell.length_a   1.000
_cell.length_b   1.000
_cell.length_c   1.000
_cell.angle_alpha   90.00
_cell.angle_beta   90.00
_cell.angle_gamma   90.00
#
_symmetry.space_group_name_H-M   'P 1'
#
loop_
_entity.id
_entity.type
_entity.pdbx_description
1 polymer ?
#
loop_
_entity_poly.entity_id
_entity_poly.type
_entity_poly.pdbx_seq_one_letter_code
_entity_poly.pdbx_strand_id
1 'polypeptide(L)'
;MSQDELAKHLGTKGPAIGRYERDEMKPSIEAAAKMAELLDISLDYLVGKTDVLLDSKITKRIMEIQKLSADEQKTVFSFLDAFLRDTKTRKAYA
;
A
#
# COMPACT_ATOMS: atom_id res chain seq x y z
N MET A 1 8.82 -2.31 16.69
CA MET A 1 8.50 -3.76 16.74
C MET A 1 9.79 -4.52 16.48
N SER A 2 10.12 -5.50 17.32
CA SER A 2 11.26 -6.40 17.12
C SER A 2 10.91 -7.58 16.20
N GLN A 3 11.91 -8.27 15.65
CA GLN A 3 11.68 -9.50 14.84
C GLN A 3 10.94 -10.58 15.63
N ASP A 4 11.21 -10.71 16.93
CA ASP A 4 10.54 -11.70 17.79
C ASP A 4 9.08 -11.33 18.05
N GLU A 5 8.77 -10.04 18.18
CA GLU A 5 7.38 -9.57 18.26
C GLU A 5 6.63 -9.83 16.95
N LEU A 6 7.25 -9.54 15.81
CA LEU A 6 6.67 -9.81 14.49
C LEU A 6 6.42 -11.31 14.29
N ALA A 7 7.40 -12.14 14.65
CA ALA A 7 7.28 -13.59 14.55
C ALA A 7 6.11 -14.13 15.37
N LYS A 8 5.89 -13.62 16.60
CA LYS A 8 4.75 -13.97 17.44
C LYS A 8 3.41 -13.65 16.76
N HIS A 9 3.29 -12.48 16.14
CA HIS A 9 2.05 -12.09 15.42
C HIS A 9 1.79 -12.97 14.19
N LEU A 10 2.85 -13.41 13.50
CA LEU A 10 2.74 -14.25 12.30
C LEU A 10 2.63 -15.75 12.61
N GLY A 11 2.72 -16.16 13.88
CA GLY A 11 2.74 -17.57 14.25
C GLY A 11 4.00 -18.31 13.76
N THR A 12 5.12 -17.59 13.61
CA THR A 12 6.41 -18.13 13.15
C THR A 12 7.50 -17.91 14.21
N LYS A 13 8.76 -18.21 13.88
CA LYS A 13 9.92 -18.00 14.76
C LYS A 13 10.76 -16.80 14.29
N GLY A 14 11.36 -16.05 15.22
CA GLY A 14 12.21 -14.88 14.95
C GLY A 14 13.24 -15.08 13.82
N PRO A 15 13.97 -16.21 13.76
CA PRO A 15 14.91 -16.48 12.67
C PRO A 15 14.28 -16.51 11.27
N ALA A 16 13.00 -16.86 11.14
CA ALA A 16 12.30 -16.82 9.86
C ALA A 16 12.14 -15.37 9.36
N ILE A 17 11.84 -14.43 10.25
CA ILE A 17 11.75 -13.00 9.93
C ILE A 17 13.08 -12.48 9.42
N GLY A 18 14.17 -12.78 10.13
CA GLY A 18 15.50 -12.38 9.68
C GLY A 18 15.88 -12.96 8.31
N ARG A 19 15.43 -14.18 7.99
CA ARG A 19 15.62 -14.77 6.64
C ARG A 19 14.78 -14.05 5.58
N TYR A 20 13.58 -13.58 5.92
CA TYR A 20 12.75 -12.76 5.01
C TYR A 20 13.43 -11.42 4.71
N GLU A 21 13.95 -10.74 5.73
CA GLU A 21 14.60 -9.44 5.59
C GLU A 21 15.93 -9.51 4.82
N ARG A 22 16.66 -10.62 4.90
CA ARG A 22 17.91 -10.86 4.15
C ARG A 22 17.71 -11.51 2.78
N ASP A 23 16.46 -11.67 2.36
CA ASP A 23 16.08 -12.35 1.13
C ASP A 23 16.57 -13.82 0.99
N GLU A 24 16.91 -14.45 2.11
CA GLU A 24 17.32 -15.87 2.17
C GLU A 24 16.11 -16.82 2.05
N MET A 25 14.92 -16.31 2.34
CA MET A 25 13.66 -17.05 2.27
C MET A 25 12.54 -16.09 1.86
N LYS A 26 11.65 -16.50 0.96
CA LYS A 26 10.44 -15.74 0.66
C LYS A 26 9.32 -16.09 1.66
N PRO A 27 8.58 -15.11 2.20
CA PRO A 27 7.40 -15.40 3.01
C PRO A 27 6.31 -16.06 2.16
N SER A 28 5.42 -16.83 2.79
CA SER A 28 4.18 -17.25 2.13
C SER A 28 3.29 -16.04 1.85
N ILE A 29 2.35 -16.17 0.92
CA ILE A 29 1.37 -15.11 0.63
C ILE A 29 0.61 -14.71 1.90
N GLU A 30 0.21 -15.68 2.72
CA GLU A 30 -0.49 -15.44 3.98
C GLU A 30 0.38 -14.67 4.99
N ALA A 31 1.65 -15.03 5.13
CA ALA A 31 2.57 -14.32 6.00
C ALA A 31 2.80 -12.88 5.53
N ALA A 32 2.98 -12.68 4.22
CA ALA A 32 3.14 -11.35 3.62
C ALA A 32 1.88 -10.49 3.80
N ALA A 33 0.68 -11.05 3.61
CA ALA A 33 -0.58 -10.34 3.84
C ALA A 33 -0.73 -9.91 5.30
N LYS A 34 -0.47 -10.81 6.25
CA LYS A 34 -0.50 -10.49 7.70
C LYS A 34 0.54 -9.44 8.10
N MET A 35 1.74 -9.49 7.49
CA MET A 35 2.76 -8.46 7.69
C MET A 35 2.28 -7.09 7.21
N ALA A 36 1.71 -7.02 6.00
CA ALA A 36 1.19 -5.78 5.44
C ALA A 36 0.08 -5.17 6.32
N GLU A 37 -0.86 -6.00 6.78
CA GLU A 37 -1.93 -5.58 7.69
C GLU A 37 -1.38 -5.07 9.04
N LEU A 38 -0.46 -5.81 9.66
CA LEU A 38 0.13 -5.44 10.96
C LEU A 38 0.93 -4.14 10.89
N LEU A 39 1.58 -3.88 9.75
CA LEU A 39 2.39 -2.68 9.50
C LEU A 39 1.57 -1.50 8.96
N ASP A 40 0.26 -1.68 8.72
CA ASP A 40 -0.63 -0.70 8.07
C ASP A 40 -0.07 -0.17 6.73
N ILE A 41 0.45 -1.09 5.91
CA ILE A 41 0.99 -0.82 4.56
C ILE A 41 0.34 -1.72 3.52
N SER A 42 0.44 -1.35 2.24
CA SER A 42 0.00 -2.23 1.16
C SER A 42 0.97 -3.38 0.94
N LEU A 43 0.46 -4.52 0.47
CA LEU A 43 1.30 -5.65 0.06
C LEU A 43 2.28 -5.24 -1.05
N ASP A 44 1.85 -4.41 -2.00
CA ASP A 44 2.71 -3.91 -3.08
C ASP A 44 3.89 -3.07 -2.55
N TYR A 45 3.66 -2.28 -1.51
CA TYR A 45 4.73 -1.53 -0.84
C TYR A 45 5.66 -2.49 -0.08
N LEU A 46 5.10 -3.45 0.66
CA LEU A 46 5.88 -4.46 1.40
C LEU A 46 6.84 -5.25 0.49
N VAL A 47 6.41 -5.59 -0.74
CA VAL A 47 7.23 -6.37 -1.69
C VAL A 47 8.04 -5.51 -2.67
N GLY A 48 8.06 -4.18 -2.49
CA GLY A 48 8.86 -3.27 -3.31
C GLY A 48 8.36 -3.08 -4.75
N LYS A 49 7.07 -3.30 -5.02
CA LYS A 49 6.45 -2.98 -6.32
C LYS A 49 6.12 -1.49 -6.48
N THR A 50 6.07 -0.76 -5.37
CA THR A 50 5.83 0.68 -5.33
C THR A 50 6.62 1.31 -4.19
N ASP A 51 7.19 2.48 -4.43
CA ASP A 51 7.80 3.30 -3.38
C ASP A 51 6.77 4.21 -2.68
N VAL A 52 5.52 4.19 -3.15
CA VAL A 52 4.44 5.00 -2.61
C VAL A 52 3.66 4.19 -1.58
N LEU A 53 3.78 4.61 -0.32
CA LEU A 53 2.94 4.13 0.77
C LEU A 53 1.56 4.79 0.66
N LEU A 54 0.55 3.99 0.35
CA LEU A 54 -0.83 4.45 0.34
C LEU A 54 -1.34 4.49 1.78
N ASP A 55 -1.56 5.68 2.32
CA ASP A 55 -2.18 5.79 3.63
C ASP A 55 -3.63 5.27 3.61
N SER A 56 -4.11 4.86 4.78
CA SER A 56 -5.45 4.28 4.94
C SER A 56 -6.59 5.24 4.58
N LYS A 57 -6.38 6.57 4.60
CA LYS A 57 -7.38 7.57 4.19
C LYS A 57 -7.52 7.60 2.67
N ILE A 58 -6.40 7.54 1.93
CA ILE A 58 -6.39 7.48 0.47
C ILE A 58 -7.06 6.19 0.00
N THR A 59 -6.66 5.05 0.57
CA THR A 59 -7.21 3.74 0.21
C THR A 59 -8.72 3.68 0.45
N LYS A 60 -9.22 4.20 1.59
CA LYS A 60 -10.66 4.29 1.86
C LYS A 60 -11.40 5.12 0.81
N ARG A 61 -10.89 6.28 0.44
CA ARG A 61 -11.50 7.13 -0.59
C ARG A 61 -11.56 6.42 -1.94
N ILE A 62 -10.49 5.74 -2.35
CA ILE A 62 -10.47 4.97 -3.60
C ILE A 62 -11.53 3.86 -3.56
N MET A 63 -11.64 3.12 -2.45
CA MET A 63 -12.67 2.09 -2.30
C MET A 63 -14.10 2.65 -2.40
N GLU A 64 -14.36 3.82 -1.82
CA GLU A 64 -15.66 4.47 -1.94
C GLU A 64 -15.94 4.93 -3.38
N ILE A 65 -14.94 5.47 -4.09
CA ILE A 65 -15.08 5.82 -5.51
C ILE A 65 -15.47 4.60 -6.35
N GLN A 66 -14.86 3.44 -6.09
CA GLN A 66 -15.17 2.20 -6.83
C GLN A 66 -16.61 1.69 -6.63
N LYS A 67 -17.31 2.13 -5.57
CA LYS A 67 -18.70 1.76 -5.30
C LYS A 67 -19.73 2.70 -5.98
N LEU A 68 -19.28 3.83 -6.52
CA LEU A 68 -20.15 4.78 -7.22
C LEU A 68 -20.64 4.22 -8.56
N SER A 69 -21.71 4.80 -9.11
CA SER A 69 -22.15 4.50 -10.47
C SER A 69 -21.10 4.92 -11.51
N ALA A 70 -21.14 4.35 -12.71
CA ALA A 70 -20.17 4.66 -13.77
C ALA A 70 -20.13 6.16 -14.11
N ASP A 71 -21.28 6.85 -14.11
CA ASP A 71 -21.37 8.28 -14.42
C ASP A 71 -20.78 9.16 -13.30
N GLU A 72 -21.02 8.78 -12.03
CA GLU A 72 -20.43 9.44 -10.87
C GLU A 72 -18.91 9.23 -10.83
N GLN A 73 -18.43 8.00 -11.07
CA GLN A 73 -17.00 7.70 -11.16
C GLN A 73 -16.33 8.54 -12.24
N LYS A 74 -16.92 8.60 -13.44
CA LYS A 74 -16.41 9.43 -14.55
C LYS A 74 -16.30 10.89 -14.16
N THR A 75 -17.29 11.41 -13.43
CA THR A 75 -17.28 12.79 -12.93
C THR A 75 -16.12 13.00 -11.96
N VAL A 76 -15.95 12.12 -10.97
CA VAL A 76 -14.85 12.19 -10.00
C VAL A 76 -13.49 12.15 -10.70
N PHE A 77 -13.29 11.23 -11.65
CA PHE A 77 -12.03 11.15 -12.40
C PHE A 77 -11.75 12.40 -13.23
N SER A 78 -12.78 12.99 -13.86
CA SER A 78 -12.63 14.23 -14.62
C SER A 78 -12.14 15.39 -13.74
N PHE A 79 -12.67 15.51 -12.51
CA PHE A 79 -12.20 16.51 -11.54
C PHE A 79 -10.76 16.26 -11.08
N LEU A 80 -10.41 15.00 -10.76
CA LEU A 80 -9.06 14.63 -10.35
C LEU A 80 -8.05 14.93 -11.46
N ASP A 81 -8.35 14.55 -12.70
CA ASP A 81 -7.48 14.78 -13.86
C ASP A 81 -7.25 16.27 -14.13
N ALA A 82 -8.31 17.08 -14.05
CA ALA A 82 -8.20 18.53 -14.20
C ALA A 82 -7.28 19.14 -13.13
N PHE A 83 -7.47 18.74 -11.87
CA PHE A 83 -6.67 19.27 -10.76
C PHE A 83 -5.20 18.84 -10.83
N LEU A 84 -4.94 17.57 -11.16
CA LEU A 84 -3.59 17.03 -11.33
C LEU A 84 -2.87 17.70 -12.51
N ARG A 85 -3.57 17.92 -13.63
CA ARG A 85 -3.03 18.62 -14.79
C ARG A 85 -2.65 20.06 -14.46
N ASP A 86 -3.54 20.81 -13.81
CA ASP A 86 -3.25 22.18 -13.38
C ASP A 86 -2.00 22.24 -12.50
N THR A 87 -1.93 21.37 -11.50
CA THR A 87 -0.81 21.34 -10.55
C THR A 87 0.52 21.01 -11.23
N LYS A 88 0.54 20.03 -12.16
CA LYS A 88 1.74 19.70 -12.95
C LYS A 88 2.18 20.86 -13.83
N THR A 89 1.21 21.54 -14.45
CA THR A 89 1.45 22.70 -15.32
C THR A 89 2.09 23.83 -14.51
N ARG A 90 1.53 24.20 -13.36
CA ARG A 90 2.10 25.24 -12.49
C ARG A 90 3.50 24.92 -12.01
N LYS A 91 3.80 23.66 -11.66
CA LYS A 91 5.16 23.24 -11.26
C LYS A 91 6.18 23.30 -12.39
N ALA A 92 5.76 23.18 -13.65
CA ALA A 92 6.65 23.22 -14.81
C ALA A 92 6.98 24.65 -15.28
N TYR A 93 6.12 25.62 -14.95
CA TYR A 93 6.29 27.04 -15.30
C TYR A 93 6.69 27.92 -14.09
N ALA A 94 6.98 27.31 -12.94
CA ALA A 94 7.58 27.95 -11.77
C ALA A 94 9.07 27.64 -11.73
#